data_AF-A0A3P7IEP9-F1
#
_entry.id   AF-A0A3P7IEP9-F1
#
_cell.length_a   1.000
_cell.length_b   1.000
_cell.length_c   1.000
_cell.angle_alpha   90.00
_cell.angle_beta   90.00
_cell.angle_gamma   90.00
#
_symmetry.space_group_name_H-M   'P 1'
#
loop_
_entity.id
_entity.type
_entity.pdbx_description
1 polymer ?
#
loop_
_entity_poly.entity_id
_entity_poly.type
_entity_poly.pdbx_seq_one_letter_code
_entity_poly.pdbx_strand_id
1 'polypeptide(L)'
;MEENQLAATVVFCISFIGTVANTIIATKSQTLPTMRNSFGLLMTSQSIGDAVFCAIFAFFYSPMVFFNNDVLKGVSNHFSMVQIMCYDNCLYCHLFVALNRMCAICLPWKYERYFSRSNTKWLIIFSWVISITRCLISYGYSKFYPLHCDLLYDERIWAYSFTLTELRQAGVFSMDSRRKKEINFLRQAVLQGIILAMELFSYFHLASHFENPWAVFACTTVAWILVHCTDAWVHTIWFHPN
;
A
#
# COMPACT_ATOMS: atom_id res chain seq x y z
N MET A 1 6.69 -14.95 27.47
CA MET A 1 6.32 -14.67 26.07
C MET A 1 7.60 -14.63 25.28
N GLU A 2 7.73 -15.52 24.30
CA GLU A 2 8.91 -15.57 23.43
C GLU A 2 8.92 -14.36 22.47
N GLU A 3 10.09 -14.03 21.92
CA GLU A 3 10.28 -12.84 21.07
C GLU A 3 9.39 -12.84 19.81
N ASN A 4 9.26 -14.00 19.16
CA ASN A 4 8.34 -14.26 18.05
C ASN A 4 6.86 -14.02 18.44
N GLN A 5 6.43 -14.45 19.63
CA GLN A 5 5.06 -14.25 20.11
C GLN A 5 4.76 -12.77 20.36
N LEU A 6 5.74 -12.02 20.89
CA LEU A 6 5.63 -10.57 21.05
C LEU A 6 5.54 -9.88 19.68
N ALA A 7 6.43 -10.20 18.74
CA ALA A 7 6.42 -9.63 17.39
C ALA A 7 5.09 -9.91 16.67
N ALA A 8 4.59 -11.14 16.73
CA ALA A 8 3.29 -11.52 16.16
C ALA A 8 2.12 -10.78 16.82
N THR A 9 2.17 -10.57 18.13
CA THR A 9 1.12 -9.81 18.84
C THR A 9 1.10 -8.34 18.40
N VAL A 10 2.27 -7.72 18.24
CA VAL A 10 2.40 -6.34 17.75
C VAL A 10 1.84 -6.22 16.32
N VAL A 11 2.25 -7.11 15.42
CA VAL A 11 1.74 -7.15 14.04
C VAL A 11 0.23 -7.34 14.03
N PHE A 12 -0.29 -8.30 14.80
CA PHE A 12 -1.72 -8.56 14.90
C PHE A 12 -2.50 -7.31 15.29
N CYS A 13 -2.09 -6.61 16.35
CA CYS A 13 -2.78 -5.42 16.83
C CYS A 13 -2.84 -4.31 15.77
N ILE A 14 -1.71 -4.00 15.14
CA ILE A 14 -1.64 -2.92 14.14
C ILE A 14 -2.44 -3.31 12.89
N SER A 15 -2.22 -4.53 12.38
CA SER A 15 -2.88 -5.00 11.16
C SER A 15 -4.38 -5.20 11.36
N PHE A 16 -4.84 -5.64 12.53
CA PHE A 16 -6.27 -5.76 12.80
C PHE A 16 -6.97 -4.41 12.76
N ILE A 17 -6.36 -3.38 13.35
CA ILE A 17 -6.86 -1.99 13.27
C ILE A 17 -6.90 -1.54 11.80
N GLY A 18 -5.82 -1.80 11.05
CA GLY A 18 -5.73 -1.48 9.62
C GLY A 18 -6.83 -2.15 8.79
N THR A 19 -7.10 -3.43 9.02
CA THR A 19 -8.18 -4.18 8.34
C THR A 19 -9.54 -3.56 8.62
N VAL A 20 -9.86 -3.30 9.90
CA VAL A 20 -11.15 -2.72 10.29
C VAL A 20 -11.32 -1.34 9.68
N ALA A 21 -10.34 -0.45 9.85
CA ALA A 21 -10.42 0.93 9.37
C ALA A 21 -10.59 1.00 7.84
N ASN A 22 -9.78 0.24 7.10
CA ASN A 22 -9.86 0.21 5.63
C ASN A 22 -11.16 -0.42 5.11
N THR A 23 -11.69 -1.44 5.79
CA THR A 23 -13.00 -2.03 5.44
C THR A 23 -14.15 -1.03 5.64
N ILE A 24 -14.10 -0.24 6.72
CA ILE A 24 -15.07 0.83 6.96
C ILE A 24 -15.01 1.86 5.84
N ILE A 25 -13.82 2.31 5.44
CA ILE A 25 -13.68 3.31 4.37
C ILE A 25 -14.16 2.75 3.03
N ALA A 26 -13.76 1.54 2.68
CA ALA A 26 -14.17 0.89 1.44
C ALA A 26 -15.70 0.76 1.33
N THR A 27 -16.38 0.48 2.44
CA THR A 27 -17.85 0.36 2.45
C THR A 27 -18.54 1.72 2.47
N LYS A 28 -18.04 2.69 3.24
CA LYS A 28 -18.69 4.00 3.42
C LYS A 28 -18.45 4.95 2.25
N SER A 29 -17.30 4.90 1.60
CA SER A 29 -16.91 5.78 0.48
C SER A 29 -17.95 5.84 -0.64
N GLN A 30 -18.58 4.71 -1.00
CA GLN A 30 -19.57 4.65 -2.08
C GLN A 30 -21.01 4.94 -1.63
N THR A 31 -21.26 4.91 -0.32
CA THR A 31 -22.57 5.23 0.27
C THR A 31 -22.79 6.73 0.40
N LEU A 32 -21.71 7.52 0.52
CA LEU A 32 -21.79 8.96 0.64
C LEU A 32 -21.95 9.65 -0.73
N PRO A 33 -23.01 10.43 -0.95
CA PRO A 33 -23.24 11.13 -2.23
C PRO A 33 -22.08 12.03 -2.67
N THR A 34 -21.39 12.66 -1.72
CA THR A 34 -20.22 13.53 -1.96
C THR A 34 -19.01 12.79 -2.52
N MET A 35 -18.89 11.49 -2.22
CA MET A 35 -17.79 10.62 -2.61
C MET A 35 -18.14 9.74 -3.82
N ARG A 36 -19.33 9.90 -4.39
CA ARG A 36 -19.76 9.20 -5.61
C ARG A 36 -19.13 9.78 -6.89
N ASN A 37 -17.83 9.95 -6.90
CA ASN A 37 -17.03 10.47 -8.02
C ASN A 37 -15.80 9.58 -8.27
N SER A 38 -14.97 9.98 -9.23
CA SER A 38 -13.74 9.27 -9.62
C SER A 38 -12.74 9.15 -8.47
N PHE A 39 -12.59 10.20 -7.65
CA PHE A 39 -11.75 10.17 -6.46
C PHE A 39 -12.23 9.13 -5.44
N GLY A 40 -13.52 9.07 -5.15
CA GLY A 40 -14.06 8.08 -4.23
C GLY A 40 -13.96 6.65 -4.76
N LEU A 41 -14.04 6.42 -6.08
CA LEU A 41 -13.79 5.10 -6.68
C LEU A 41 -12.34 4.66 -6.50
N LEU A 42 -11.37 5.55 -6.73
CA LEU A 42 -9.94 5.26 -6.52
C LEU A 42 -9.64 4.98 -5.04
N MET A 43 -10.17 5.81 -4.13
CA MET A 43 -10.06 5.59 -2.68
C MET A 43 -10.65 4.23 -2.27
N THR A 44 -11.77 3.84 -2.86
CA THR A 44 -12.39 2.54 -2.56
C THR A 44 -11.51 1.38 -2.99
N SER A 45 -10.92 1.46 -4.19
CA SER A 45 -9.97 0.44 -4.68
C SER A 45 -8.75 0.34 -3.77
N GLN A 46 -8.18 1.48 -3.37
CA GLN A 46 -7.06 1.56 -2.45
C GLN A 46 -7.40 0.90 -1.11
N SER A 47 -8.47 1.33 -0.44
CA SER A 47 -8.86 0.77 0.86
C SER A 47 -9.25 -0.71 0.80
N ILE A 48 -9.78 -1.21 -0.33
CA ILE A 48 -9.96 -2.66 -0.51
C ILE A 48 -8.60 -3.37 -0.51
N GLY A 49 -7.63 -2.85 -1.25
CA GLY A 49 -6.26 -3.37 -1.28
C GLY A 49 -5.60 -3.37 0.11
N ASP A 50 -5.67 -2.23 0.82
CA ASP A 50 -5.07 -2.09 2.15
C ASP A 50 -5.77 -2.96 3.21
N ALA A 51 -7.09 -3.15 3.09
CA ALA A 51 -7.84 -4.06 3.97
C ALA A 51 -7.38 -5.51 3.81
N VAL A 52 -7.22 -5.97 2.55
CA VAL A 52 -6.72 -7.32 2.25
C VAL A 52 -5.28 -7.48 2.70
N PHE A 53 -4.43 -6.49 2.42
CA PHE A 53 -3.03 -6.45 2.85
C PHE A 53 -2.91 -6.62 4.38
N CYS A 54 -3.64 -5.80 5.14
CA CYS A 54 -3.64 -5.88 6.60
C CYS A 54 -4.27 -7.18 7.11
N ALA A 55 -5.30 -7.70 6.43
CA ALA A 55 -5.96 -8.94 6.84
C ALA A 55 -5.03 -10.14 6.73
N ILE A 56 -4.15 -10.19 5.72
CA ILE A 56 -3.12 -11.23 5.58
C ILE A 56 -2.16 -11.16 6.76
N PHE A 57 -1.71 -9.96 7.15
CA PHE A 57 -0.83 -9.83 8.31
C PHE A 57 -1.52 -10.24 9.63
N ALA A 58 -2.78 -9.84 9.83
CA ALA A 58 -3.52 -10.13 11.05
C ALA A 58 -3.90 -11.61 11.16
N PHE A 59 -4.47 -12.20 10.11
CA PHE A 59 -5.10 -13.52 10.21
C PHE A 59 -4.27 -14.67 9.65
N PHE A 60 -3.20 -14.39 8.90
CA PHE A 60 -2.31 -15.42 8.38
C PHE A 60 -0.90 -15.31 8.98
N TYR A 61 -0.22 -14.18 8.78
CA TYR A 61 1.15 -14.01 9.25
C TYR A 61 1.25 -14.08 10.78
N SER A 62 0.40 -13.35 11.51
CA SER A 62 0.51 -13.28 12.97
C SER A 62 0.28 -14.66 13.63
N PRO A 63 -0.75 -15.45 13.28
CA PRO A 63 -0.88 -16.82 13.77
C PRO A 63 0.28 -17.73 13.37
N MET A 64 0.78 -17.61 12.13
CA MET A 64 1.94 -18.40 11.65
C MET A 64 3.18 -18.16 12.52
N VAL A 65 3.49 -16.89 12.82
CA VAL A 65 4.66 -16.51 13.64
C VAL A 65 4.43 -16.83 15.12
N PHE A 66 3.23 -16.57 15.65
CA PHE A 66 2.90 -16.80 17.06
C PHE A 66 2.97 -18.28 17.45
N PHE A 67 2.47 -19.17 16.59
CA PHE A 67 2.49 -20.62 16.82
C PHE A 67 3.72 -21.31 16.23
N ASN A 68 4.61 -20.57 15.54
CA ASN A 68 5.76 -21.11 14.82
C ASN A 68 5.39 -22.33 13.94
N ASN A 69 4.32 -22.21 13.15
CA ASN A 69 3.73 -23.35 12.45
C ASN A 69 4.37 -23.58 11.07
N ASP A 70 5.09 -24.71 10.89
CA ASP A 70 5.83 -25.00 9.66
C ASP A 70 4.94 -25.27 8.43
N VAL A 71 3.71 -25.75 8.61
CA VAL A 71 2.77 -25.95 7.51
C VAL A 71 2.33 -24.59 6.95
N LEU A 72 2.00 -23.64 7.81
CA LEU A 72 1.64 -22.28 7.40
C LEU A 72 2.82 -21.56 6.72
N LYS A 73 4.05 -21.77 7.22
CA LYS A 73 5.26 -21.28 6.54
C LYS A 73 5.41 -21.85 5.14
N GLY A 74 5.10 -23.14 4.94
CA GLY A 74 5.13 -23.77 3.62
C GLY A 74 4.16 -23.14 2.60
N VAL A 75 3.05 -22.54 3.07
CA VAL A 75 2.06 -21.87 2.22
C VAL A 75 2.29 -20.34 2.13
N SER A 76 3.15 -19.79 2.98
CA SER A 76 3.35 -18.34 3.14
C SER A 76 3.63 -17.60 1.83
N ASN A 77 4.40 -18.20 0.93
CA ASN A 77 4.71 -17.62 -0.38
C ASN A 77 3.47 -17.19 -1.17
N HIS A 78 2.36 -17.94 -1.10
CA HIS A 78 1.13 -17.57 -1.79
C HIS A 78 0.47 -16.33 -1.17
N PHE A 79 0.44 -16.25 0.16
CA PHE A 79 -0.09 -15.09 0.86
C PHE A 79 0.80 -13.85 0.66
N SER A 80 2.12 -14.04 0.61
CA SER A 80 3.07 -12.97 0.29
C SER A 80 2.85 -12.41 -1.12
N MET A 81 2.51 -13.24 -2.10
CA MET A 81 2.17 -12.77 -3.45
C MET A 81 0.93 -11.89 -3.45
N VAL A 82 -0.13 -12.31 -2.75
CA VAL A 82 -1.35 -11.50 -2.62
C VAL A 82 -1.04 -10.17 -1.94
N GLN A 83 -0.18 -10.18 -0.92
CA GLN A 83 0.25 -8.98 -0.22
C GLN A 83 1.02 -8.02 -1.13
N ILE A 84 1.96 -8.51 -1.94
CA ILE A 84 2.70 -7.69 -2.93
C ILE A 84 1.75 -7.13 -4.00
N MET A 85 0.81 -7.93 -4.48
CA MET A 85 -0.20 -7.48 -5.44
C MET A 85 -1.03 -6.32 -4.89
N CYS A 86 -1.47 -6.42 -3.63
CA CYS A 86 -2.20 -5.35 -2.94
C CYS A 86 -1.33 -4.09 -2.79
N TYR A 87 -0.05 -4.25 -2.45
CA TYR A 87 0.91 -3.14 -2.36
C TYR A 87 1.08 -2.41 -3.70
N ASP A 88 1.32 -3.13 -4.79
CA ASP A 88 1.46 -2.52 -6.13
C ASP A 88 0.19 -1.79 -6.55
N ASN A 89 -0.98 -2.40 -6.29
CA ASN A 89 -2.25 -1.77 -6.63
C ASN A 89 -2.47 -0.50 -5.78
N CYS A 90 -2.06 -0.49 -4.52
CA CYS A 90 -2.07 0.69 -3.68
C CYS A 90 -1.18 1.80 -4.28
N LEU A 91 0.03 1.46 -4.71
CA LEU A 91 0.95 2.38 -5.39
C LEU A 91 0.34 3.00 -6.67
N TYR A 92 -0.32 2.19 -7.51
CA TYR A 92 -1.03 2.69 -8.67
C TYR A 92 -2.23 3.58 -8.30
N CYS A 93 -2.97 3.24 -7.24
CA CYS A 93 -4.06 4.06 -6.74
C CYS A 93 -3.55 5.43 -6.27
N HIS A 94 -2.43 5.49 -5.55
CA HIS A 94 -1.77 6.75 -5.15
C HIS A 94 -1.41 7.61 -6.36
N LEU A 95 -0.79 7.01 -7.38
CA LEU A 95 -0.47 7.68 -8.64
C LEU A 95 -1.72 8.23 -9.32
N PHE A 96 -2.77 7.42 -9.45
CA PHE A 96 -4.01 7.84 -10.10
C PHE A 96 -4.78 8.88 -9.30
N VAL A 97 -4.74 8.85 -7.97
CA VAL A 97 -5.29 9.91 -7.13
C VAL A 97 -4.53 11.22 -7.36
N ALA A 98 -3.20 11.18 -7.44
CA ALA A 98 -2.38 12.36 -7.74
C ALA A 98 -2.68 12.92 -9.14
N LEU A 99 -2.76 12.06 -10.17
CA LEU A 99 -3.12 12.45 -11.54
C LEU A 99 -4.54 12.99 -11.63
N ASN A 100 -5.51 12.36 -10.96
CA ASN A 100 -6.89 12.83 -10.89
C ASN A 100 -6.95 14.27 -10.35
N ARG A 101 -6.20 14.54 -9.27
CA ARG A 101 -6.12 15.89 -8.68
C ARG A 101 -5.42 16.88 -9.60
N MET A 102 -4.30 16.49 -10.21
CA MET A 102 -3.60 17.34 -11.17
C MET A 102 -4.49 17.70 -12.35
N CYS A 103 -5.21 16.74 -12.93
CA CYS A 103 -6.13 16.99 -14.04
C CYS A 103 -7.31 17.87 -13.64
N ALA A 104 -7.85 17.70 -12.43
CA ALA A 104 -8.94 18.53 -11.93
C ALA A 104 -8.53 20.01 -11.80
N ILE A 105 -7.29 20.26 -11.37
CA ILE A 105 -6.76 21.62 -11.12
C ILE A 105 -6.19 22.24 -12.40
N CYS A 106 -5.29 21.53 -13.08
CA CYS A 106 -4.53 22.06 -14.22
C CYS A 106 -5.32 22.02 -15.53
N LEU A 107 -6.28 21.08 -15.67
CA LEU A 107 -6.97 20.80 -16.93
C LEU A 107 -8.49 20.59 -16.74
N PRO A 108 -9.22 21.54 -16.13
CA PRO A 108 -10.64 21.34 -15.78
C PRO A 108 -11.51 21.01 -17.01
N TRP A 109 -11.23 21.61 -18.17
CA TRP A 109 -11.95 21.38 -19.42
C TRP A 109 -11.79 19.98 -20.01
N LYS A 110 -10.74 19.25 -19.62
CA LYS A 110 -10.45 17.89 -20.10
C LYS A 110 -10.63 16.83 -19.02
N TYR A 111 -10.92 17.24 -17.78
CA TYR A 111 -11.04 16.33 -16.64
C TYR A 111 -12.04 15.20 -16.90
N GLU A 112 -13.27 15.52 -17.32
CA GLU A 112 -14.31 14.53 -17.62
C GLU A 112 -13.95 13.58 -18.79
N ARG A 113 -13.00 13.96 -19.65
CA ARG A 113 -12.50 13.07 -20.71
C ARG A 113 -11.52 12.02 -20.17
N TYR A 114 -10.72 12.35 -19.16
CA TYR A 114 -9.72 11.44 -18.60
C TYR A 114 -10.24 10.69 -17.36
N PHE A 115 -10.90 11.39 -16.44
CA PHE A 115 -11.38 10.89 -15.15
C PHE A 115 -12.91 10.94 -15.04
N SER A 116 -13.63 10.50 -16.07
CA SER A 116 -15.05 10.15 -15.89
C SER A 116 -15.17 8.91 -15.00
N ARG A 117 -16.33 8.72 -14.35
CA ARG A 117 -16.61 7.52 -13.55
C ARG A 117 -16.33 6.22 -14.31
N SER A 118 -16.66 6.16 -15.59
CA SER A 118 -16.44 4.98 -16.43
C SER A 118 -14.97 4.76 -16.74
N ASN A 119 -14.24 5.82 -17.09
CA ASN A 119 -12.80 5.72 -17.38
C ASN A 119 -12.01 5.37 -16.12
N THR A 120 -12.39 5.90 -14.96
CA THR A 120 -11.76 5.55 -13.68
C THR A 120 -11.96 4.08 -13.32
N LYS A 121 -13.12 3.47 -13.61
CA LYS A 121 -13.31 2.03 -13.44
C LYS A 121 -12.35 1.23 -14.32
N TRP A 122 -12.19 1.63 -15.58
CA TRP A 122 -11.22 0.99 -16.48
C TRP A 122 -9.77 1.15 -16.00
N LEU A 123 -9.40 2.33 -15.48
CA LEU A 123 -8.09 2.57 -14.88
C LEU A 123 -7.83 1.65 -13.68
N ILE A 124 -8.83 1.47 -12.80
CA ILE A 124 -8.75 0.55 -11.66
C ILE A 124 -8.58 -0.90 -12.15
N ILE A 125 -9.40 -1.34 -13.11
CA ILE A 125 -9.27 -2.70 -13.66
C ILE A 125 -7.86 -2.91 -14.24
N PHE A 126 -7.36 -1.91 -14.96
CA PHE A 126 -6.02 -1.95 -15.54
C PHE A 126 -4.91 -2.01 -14.48
N SER A 127 -4.99 -1.26 -13.37
CA SER A 127 -4.00 -1.36 -12.29
C SER A 127 -3.97 -2.74 -11.67
N TRP A 128 -5.13 -3.32 -11.35
CA TRP A 128 -5.21 -4.67 -10.80
C TRP A 128 -4.62 -5.71 -11.76
N VAL A 129 -4.93 -5.61 -13.06
CA VAL A 129 -4.38 -6.51 -14.08
C VAL A 129 -2.86 -6.40 -14.16
N ILE A 130 -2.29 -5.19 -14.12
CA ILE A 130 -0.82 -5.02 -14.11
C ILE A 130 -0.20 -5.62 -12.85
N SER A 131 -0.75 -5.33 -11.67
CA SER A 131 -0.24 -5.87 -10.39
C SER A 131 -0.24 -7.40 -10.38
N ILE A 132 -1.33 -8.01 -10.83
CA ILE A 132 -1.46 -9.47 -10.97
C ILE A 132 -0.43 -10.00 -11.96
N THR A 133 -0.34 -9.39 -13.14
CA THR A 133 0.57 -9.83 -14.21
C THR A 133 2.02 -9.77 -13.76
N ARG A 134 2.43 -8.70 -13.07
CA ARG A 134 3.79 -8.57 -12.51
C ARG A 134 4.10 -9.68 -11.51
N CYS A 135 3.16 -9.97 -10.59
CA CYS A 135 3.32 -11.04 -9.61
C CYS A 135 3.41 -12.43 -10.27
N LEU A 136 2.56 -12.71 -11.27
CA LEU A 136 2.58 -13.98 -12.00
C LEU A 136 3.85 -14.18 -12.82
N ILE A 137 4.35 -13.12 -13.46
CA ILE A 137 5.62 -13.14 -14.19
C ILE A 137 6.78 -13.38 -13.23
N SER A 138 6.85 -12.65 -12.11
CA SER A 138 7.89 -12.85 -11.08
C SER A 138 7.90 -14.28 -10.55
N TYR A 139 6.72 -14.85 -10.25
CA TYR A 139 6.58 -16.24 -9.80
C TYR A 139 6.96 -17.27 -10.88
N GLY A 140 6.57 -17.03 -12.13
CA GLY A 140 6.90 -17.91 -13.27
C GLY A 140 8.38 -17.89 -13.64
N TYR A 141 9.03 -16.72 -13.58
CA TYR A 141 10.46 -16.54 -13.87
C TYR A 141 11.36 -17.10 -12.76
N SER A 142 10.98 -17.00 -11.49
CA SER A 142 11.69 -17.59 -10.34
C SER A 142 11.91 -19.11 -10.49
N LYS A 143 11.03 -19.80 -11.23
CA LYS A 143 11.12 -21.24 -11.49
C LYS A 143 12.09 -21.63 -12.63
N PHE A 144 12.53 -20.69 -13.47
CA PHE A 144 13.23 -20.98 -14.74
C PHE A 144 14.60 -20.29 -14.91
N TYR A 145 14.90 -19.19 -14.20
CA TYR A 145 16.23 -18.55 -14.17
C TYR A 145 16.57 -18.02 -12.76
N PRO A 146 17.76 -18.29 -12.19
CA PRO A 146 18.20 -17.73 -10.90
C PRO A 146 18.66 -16.28 -11.08
N LEU A 147 17.71 -15.37 -11.34
CA LEU A 147 17.94 -13.93 -11.23
C LEU A 147 17.07 -13.42 -10.09
N HIS A 148 17.68 -13.30 -8.91
CA HIS A 148 17.05 -13.08 -7.60
C HIS A 148 16.21 -11.81 -7.52
N CYS A 149 14.89 -11.91 -7.73
CA CYS A 149 13.90 -10.85 -7.47
C CYS A 149 12.71 -11.39 -6.68
N ASP A 150 12.98 -12.20 -5.67
CA ASP A 150 11.95 -12.80 -4.82
C ASP A 150 11.89 -12.09 -3.47
N LEU A 151 10.67 -11.79 -3.02
CA LEU A 151 10.38 -11.37 -1.66
C LEU A 151 10.41 -12.63 -0.76
N LEU A 152 11.57 -12.96 -0.19
CA LEU A 152 11.73 -14.14 0.64
C LEU A 152 11.43 -13.81 2.11
N TYR A 153 10.67 -14.68 2.78
CA TYR A 153 10.50 -14.62 4.23
C TYR A 153 11.81 -15.05 4.89
N ASP A 154 12.45 -14.14 5.62
CA ASP A 154 13.65 -14.43 6.40
C ASP A 154 13.27 -14.65 7.87
N GLU A 155 13.38 -15.91 8.31
CA GLU A 155 13.05 -16.34 9.68
C GLU A 155 13.96 -15.72 10.75
N ARG A 156 15.16 -15.23 10.39
CA ARG A 156 16.10 -14.64 11.36
C ARG A 156 15.72 -13.23 11.77
N ILE A 157 14.91 -12.56 10.95
CA ILE A 157 14.54 -11.14 11.10
C ILE A 157 13.02 -10.90 11.06
N TRP A 158 12.22 -11.97 10.93
CA TRP A 158 10.76 -11.93 10.83
C TRP A 158 10.25 -10.96 9.74
N ALA A 159 11.00 -10.80 8.66
CA ALA A 159 10.70 -9.84 7.61
C ALA A 159 10.72 -10.50 6.23
N TYR A 160 9.89 -9.95 5.35
CA TYR A 160 9.93 -10.25 3.93
C TYR A 160 10.97 -9.33 3.28
N SER A 161 11.98 -9.89 2.61
CA SER A 161 13.11 -9.15 2.04
C SER A 161 13.09 -9.16 0.50
N PHE A 162 13.12 -7.99 -0.14
CA PHE A 162 13.19 -7.82 -1.59
C PHE A 162 14.64 -7.59 -2.05
N THR A 163 15.09 -8.30 -3.07
CA THR A 163 16.35 -8.03 -3.77
C THR A 163 16.06 -7.45 -5.16
N LEU A 164 16.44 -6.19 -5.47
CA LEU A 164 17.09 -5.76 -6.74
C LEU A 164 17.18 -4.24 -7.00
N THR A 165 18.01 -3.97 -8.01
CA THR A 165 18.74 -2.82 -8.57
C THR A 165 18.05 -1.48 -8.83
N GLU A 166 18.89 -0.43 -8.78
CA GLU A 166 18.64 0.97 -9.07
C GLU A 166 17.85 1.27 -10.36
N LEU A 167 16.79 2.09 -10.24
CA LEU A 167 16.24 2.87 -11.36
C LEU A 167 16.09 4.35 -10.93
N ARG A 168 16.80 5.23 -11.63
CA ARG A 168 16.84 6.70 -11.44
C ARG A 168 15.50 7.36 -11.80
N GLN A 169 15.08 8.33 -10.99
CA GLN A 169 13.89 9.17 -11.19
C GLN A 169 14.08 10.30 -12.21
N ALA A 170 12.98 10.73 -12.85
CA ALA A 170 12.92 11.89 -13.74
C ALA A 170 12.02 13.01 -13.16
N GLY A 171 12.60 14.22 -13.10
CA GLY A 171 11.98 15.54 -13.37
C GLY A 171 10.80 16.06 -12.53
N VAL A 172 11.05 17.11 -11.73
CA VAL A 172 10.02 17.92 -11.04
C VAL A 172 9.70 19.19 -11.85
N PHE A 173 8.42 19.55 -11.96
CA PHE A 173 7.96 20.86 -12.49
C PHE A 173 7.18 21.62 -11.40
N SER A 174 7.42 22.93 -11.27
CA SER A 174 6.79 23.82 -10.27
C SER A 174 5.74 24.76 -10.88
N MET A 175 4.62 25.02 -10.19
CA MET A 175 3.77 26.20 -10.40
C MET A 175 3.04 26.68 -9.12
N ASP A 176 2.80 28.00 -9.10
CA ASP A 176 2.45 28.89 -7.97
C ASP A 176 0.92 29.07 -7.73
N SER A 177 0.58 29.72 -6.60
CA SER A 177 -0.68 29.71 -5.84
C SER A 177 -1.88 30.49 -6.41
N ARG A 178 -3.12 29.96 -6.21
CA ARG A 178 -4.28 30.62 -5.55
C ARG A 178 -5.64 29.93 -5.82
N ARG A 179 -6.15 29.11 -4.88
CA ARG A 179 -7.53 29.21 -4.30
C ARG A 179 -7.76 28.21 -3.14
N LYS A 180 -8.08 28.76 -1.96
CA LYS A 180 -8.07 28.11 -0.63
C LYS A 180 -9.23 27.13 -0.33
N LYS A 181 -9.79 26.43 -1.32
CA LYS A 181 -10.74 25.31 -1.08
C LYS A 181 -10.29 23.96 -1.68
N GLU A 182 -9.16 23.94 -2.37
CA GLU A 182 -8.58 22.71 -2.97
C GLU A 182 -7.20 22.34 -2.37
N ILE A 183 -6.69 23.13 -1.40
CA ILE A 183 -5.38 22.94 -0.74
C ILE A 183 -5.36 21.70 0.14
N ASN A 184 -6.46 21.43 0.86
CA ASN A 184 -6.52 20.27 1.73
C ASN A 184 -6.37 18.99 0.86
N PHE A 185 -6.98 18.97 -0.32
CA PHE A 185 -6.97 17.84 -1.25
C PHE A 185 -5.58 17.55 -1.84
N LEU A 186 -4.80 18.60 -2.12
CA LEU A 186 -3.40 18.47 -2.55
C LEU A 186 -2.48 18.04 -1.39
N ARG A 187 -2.75 18.53 -0.17
CA ARG A 187 -2.06 18.14 1.07
C ARG A 187 -2.18 16.64 1.33
N GLN A 188 -3.32 16.01 1.01
CA GLN A 188 -3.49 14.56 1.12
C GLN A 188 -2.50 13.80 0.23
N ALA A 189 -2.46 14.08 -1.07
CA ALA A 189 -1.58 13.37 -2.00
C ALA A 189 -0.09 13.61 -1.69
N VAL A 190 0.26 14.82 -1.24
CA VAL A 190 1.63 15.15 -0.82
C VAL A 190 2.00 14.43 0.49
N LEU A 191 1.11 14.42 1.49
CA LEU A 191 1.36 13.69 2.74
C LEU A 191 1.48 12.18 2.49
N GLN A 192 0.58 11.60 1.68
CA GLN A 192 0.65 10.18 1.29
C GLN A 192 1.95 9.88 0.52
N GLY A 193 2.35 10.75 -0.40
CA GLY A 193 3.63 10.62 -1.10
C GLY A 193 4.86 10.71 -0.19
N ILE A 194 4.83 11.59 0.82
CA ILE A 194 5.90 11.70 1.84
C ILE A 194 5.93 10.45 2.72
N ILE A 195 4.77 9.94 3.16
CA ILE A 195 4.67 8.71 3.96
C ILE A 195 5.26 7.52 3.20
N LEU A 196 4.89 7.36 1.93
CA LEU A 196 5.42 6.31 1.05
C LEU A 196 6.93 6.47 0.80
N ALA A 197 7.43 7.70 0.63
CA ALA A 197 8.86 7.94 0.48
C ALA A 197 9.64 7.62 1.76
N MET A 198 9.10 7.95 2.93
CA MET A 198 9.69 7.60 4.23
C MET A 198 9.71 6.09 4.46
N GLU A 199 8.67 5.36 4.02
CA GLU A 199 8.63 3.90 4.05
C GLU A 199 9.74 3.29 3.20
N LEU A 200 9.83 3.68 1.92
CA LEU A 200 10.86 3.18 1.01
C LEU A 200 12.26 3.49 1.55
N PHE A 201 12.47 4.69 2.10
CA PHE A 201 13.73 5.05 2.73
C PHE A 201 14.03 4.17 3.96
N SER A 202 13.04 3.95 4.81
CA SER A 202 13.18 3.10 6.01
C SER A 202 13.52 1.66 5.63
N TYR A 203 12.83 1.12 4.62
CA TYR A 203 12.99 -0.24 4.15
C TYR A 203 14.35 -0.44 3.45
N PHE A 204 14.74 0.45 2.55
CA PHE A 204 15.95 0.26 1.72
C PHE A 204 17.24 0.79 2.35
N HIS A 205 17.18 1.90 3.09
CA HIS A 205 18.38 2.57 3.60
C HIS A 205 18.57 2.38 5.11
N LEU A 206 17.49 2.41 5.88
CA LEU A 206 17.61 2.34 7.34
C LEU A 206 17.78 0.89 7.81
N ALA A 207 17.01 -0.05 7.24
CA ALA A 207 17.08 -1.46 7.60
C ALA A 207 18.45 -2.09 7.31
N SER A 208 19.15 -1.65 6.25
CA SER A 208 20.47 -2.16 5.89
C SER A 208 21.60 -1.70 6.82
N HIS A 209 21.35 -0.74 7.70
CA HIS A 209 22.33 -0.21 8.65
C HIS A 209 22.27 -0.90 10.03
N PHE A 210 21.21 -1.67 10.31
CA PHE A 210 21.02 -2.30 11.62
C PHE A 210 21.27 -3.81 11.56
N GLU A 211 22.11 -4.31 12.46
CA GLU A 211 22.29 -5.75 12.69
C GLU A 211 21.26 -6.30 13.70
N ASN A 212 20.59 -5.41 14.46
CA ASN A 212 19.61 -5.80 15.46
C ASN A 212 18.29 -6.25 14.80
N PRO A 213 17.82 -7.49 15.01
CA PRO A 213 16.65 -8.04 14.32
C PRO A 213 15.35 -7.28 14.66
N TRP A 214 15.23 -6.72 15.86
CA TRP A 214 14.09 -5.88 16.25
C TRP A 214 14.08 -4.53 15.52
N ALA A 215 15.25 -3.95 15.27
CA ALA A 215 15.36 -2.71 14.51
C ALA A 215 15.02 -2.95 13.03
N VAL A 216 15.49 -4.05 12.44
CA VAL A 216 15.15 -4.44 11.06
C VAL A 216 13.66 -4.73 10.95
N PHE A 217 13.08 -5.52 11.86
CA PHE A 217 11.65 -5.81 11.91
C PHE A 217 10.79 -4.54 12.03
N ALA A 218 11.23 -3.57 12.84
CA ALA A 218 10.53 -2.29 12.98
C ALA A 218 10.60 -1.45 11.69
N CYS A 219 11.78 -1.36 11.05
CA CYS A 219 12.00 -0.56 9.85
C CYS A 219 11.39 -1.18 8.57
N THR A 220 11.09 -2.47 8.61
CA THR A 220 10.52 -3.21 7.48
C THR A 220 9.03 -3.48 7.73
N THR A 221 8.71 -4.51 8.50
CA THR A 221 7.36 -5.03 8.68
C THR A 221 6.43 -4.05 9.39
N VAL A 222 6.88 -3.47 10.51
CA VAL A 222 6.04 -2.52 11.27
C VAL A 222 5.82 -1.23 10.48
N ALA A 223 6.88 -0.66 9.91
CA ALA A 223 6.78 0.52 9.06
C ALA A 223 5.82 0.30 7.88
N TRP A 224 5.92 -0.85 7.21
CA TRP A 224 5.08 -1.18 6.05
C TRP A 224 3.60 -1.28 6.42
N ILE A 225 3.27 -2.01 7.50
CA ILE A 225 1.89 -2.12 7.97
C ILE A 225 1.35 -0.75 8.42
N LEU A 226 2.18 0.07 9.08
CA LEU A 226 1.78 1.38 9.53
C LEU A 226 1.42 2.30 8.36
N VAL A 227 2.12 2.26 7.24
CA VAL A 227 1.73 3.03 6.04
C VAL A 227 0.32 2.69 5.59
N HIS A 228 0.03 1.40 5.40
CA HIS A 228 -1.31 0.94 4.98
C HIS A 228 -2.40 1.23 6.03
N CYS A 229 -2.03 1.33 7.32
CA CYS A 229 -2.94 1.80 8.36
C CYS A 229 -3.16 3.32 8.27
N THR A 230 -2.11 4.11 8.04
CA THR A 230 -2.21 5.58 7.96
C THR A 230 -3.03 6.05 6.78
N ASP A 231 -3.07 5.30 5.68
CA ASP A 231 -3.93 5.60 4.54
C ASP A 231 -5.41 5.67 4.95
N ALA A 232 -5.86 4.74 5.80
CA ALA A 232 -7.20 4.78 6.37
C ALA A 232 -7.44 6.07 7.19
N TRP A 233 -6.53 6.40 8.09
CA TRP A 233 -6.63 7.60 8.93
C TRP A 233 -6.69 8.88 8.08
N VAL A 234 -5.83 9.00 7.09
CA VAL A 234 -5.81 10.13 6.16
C VAL A 234 -7.14 10.24 5.43
N HIS A 235 -7.76 9.13 5.02
CA HIS A 235 -9.09 9.15 4.41
C HIS A 235 -10.20 9.55 5.39
N THR A 236 -10.20 9.08 6.64
CA THR A 236 -11.26 9.40 7.62
C THR A 236 -11.40 10.89 7.93
N ILE A 237 -10.29 11.64 7.97
CA ILE A 237 -10.27 13.10 8.20
C ILE A 237 -11.13 13.84 7.15
N TRP A 238 -11.37 13.20 6.00
CA TRP A 238 -12.12 13.77 4.87
C TRP A 238 -13.55 13.30 4.73
N PHE A 239 -13.96 12.27 5.49
CA PHE A 239 -15.36 11.89 5.59
C PHE A 239 -16.20 12.93 6.33
N HIS A 240 -15.56 13.82 7.12
CA HIS A 240 -16.19 14.96 7.77
C HIS A 240 -15.85 16.27 7.04
N PRO A 241 -16.74 16.76 6.16
CA PRO A 241 -16.63 18.13 5.69
C PRO A 241 -16.98 19.05 6.86
N ASN A 242 -15.99 19.81 7.37
CA ASN A 242 -16.28 21.04 8.12
C ASN A 242 -16.82 22.10 7.16
#